data_AF-A0A3M1GX48-F1
#
_entry.id   AF-A0A3M1GX48-F1
#
_cell.length_a   1.000
_cell.length_b   1.000
_cell.length_c   1.000
_cell.angle_alpha   90.00
_cell.angle_beta   90.00
_cell.angle_gamma   90.00
#
_symmetry.space_group_name_H-M   'P 1'
#
loop_
_entity.id
_entity.type
_entity.pdbx_description
1 polymer ?
#
loop_
_entity_poly.entity_id
_entity_poly.type
_entity_poly.pdbx_seq_one_letter_code
_entity_poly.pdbx_strand_id
1 'polypeptide(L)'
;MVTISKVEELTDELVKTEILRLLRGEAKILDKKGRHLLQDFQFKFSDEDLIRGPIGQKMAKVFDFVRKKASFDPTEIHQYCIDIIEFIWPSEFSPHYSIPDDFWETPLGFAIYEVVGKIENAPENKDLSTVQAAKYLGITLSELQRLVEQGYLKPATPQGPRRSFLVRDLEKARKYISG
;
A
#
# COMPACT_ATOMS: atom_id res chain seq x y z
N MET A 1 4.85 8.64 12.20
CA MET A 1 4.17 7.96 11.08
C MET A 1 3.01 7.18 11.67
N VAL A 2 1.80 7.31 11.10
CA VAL A 2 0.63 6.55 11.58
C VAL A 2 0.63 5.22 10.85
N THR A 3 0.82 4.12 11.57
CA THR A 3 0.76 2.77 11.02
C THR A 3 -0.70 2.31 11.02
N ILE A 4 -1.22 1.96 9.84
CA ILE A 4 -2.60 1.47 9.68
C ILE A 4 -2.59 -0.05 9.57
N SER A 5 -3.46 -0.69 10.34
CA SER A 5 -3.56 -2.15 10.40
C SER A 5 -4.92 -2.66 9.90
N LYS A 6 -5.92 -1.78 9.84
CA LYS A 6 -7.31 -2.12 9.53
C LYS A 6 -7.98 -1.03 8.71
N VAL A 7 -8.94 -1.42 7.87
CA VAL A 7 -9.69 -0.50 7.01
C VAL A 7 -10.48 0.54 7.80
N GLU A 8 -10.98 0.17 8.99
CA GLU A 8 -11.77 1.05 9.85
C GLU A 8 -10.94 2.24 10.40
N GLU A 9 -9.62 2.14 10.40
CA GLU A 9 -8.70 3.20 10.85
C GLU A 9 -8.53 4.29 9.77
N LEU A 10 -8.99 4.06 8.54
CA LEU A 10 -8.96 5.01 7.42
C LEU A 10 -10.09 6.05 7.53
N THR A 11 -9.91 7.00 8.44
CA THR A 11 -10.81 8.17 8.57
C THR A 11 -10.67 9.13 7.38
N ASP A 12 -11.71 9.93 7.13
CA ASP A 12 -11.69 10.92 6.03
C ASP A 12 -10.56 11.94 6.20
N GLU A 13 -10.27 12.35 7.43
CA GLU A 13 -9.18 13.27 7.75
C GLU A 13 -7.81 12.66 7.48
N LEU A 14 -7.62 11.38 7.83
CA LEU A 14 -6.38 10.66 7.57
C LEU A 14 -6.14 10.49 6.06
N VAL A 15 -7.18 10.11 5.31
CA VAL A 15 -7.12 9.98 3.85
C VAL A 15 -6.72 11.30 3.22
N LYS A 16 -7.40 12.39 3.57
CA LYS A 16 -7.10 13.74 3.05
C LYS A 16 -5.68 14.16 3.39
N THR A 17 -5.24 13.95 4.63
CA THR A 17 -3.89 14.27 5.09
C THR A 17 -2.84 13.49 4.32
N GLU A 18 -3.07 12.21 4.07
CA GLU A 18 -2.12 11.34 3.38
C GLU A 18 -1.98 11.72 1.89
N ILE A 19 -3.11 11.97 1.21
CA ILE A 19 -3.10 12.45 -0.18
C ILE A 19 -2.29 13.75 -0.29
N LEU A 20 -2.57 14.72 0.59
CA LEU A 20 -1.86 15.99 0.59
C LEU A 20 -0.38 15.84 0.92
N ARG A 21 -0.02 14.95 1.86
CA ARG A 21 1.39 14.69 2.22
C ARG A 21 2.21 14.29 0.99
N LEU A 22 1.70 13.34 0.20
CA LEU A 22 2.37 12.81 -0.99
C LEU A 22 2.39 13.83 -2.12
N LEU A 23 1.24 14.42 -2.45
CA LEU A 23 1.13 15.39 -3.54
C LEU A 23 1.94 16.66 -3.30
N ARG A 24 2.02 17.14 -2.05
CA ARG A 24 2.91 18.26 -1.69
C ARG A 24 4.38 17.89 -1.78
N GLY A 25 4.74 16.64 -1.49
CA GLY A 25 6.09 16.11 -1.68
C GLY A 25 6.52 16.22 -3.14
N GLU A 26 5.69 15.69 -4.04
CA GLU A 26 5.95 15.74 -5.48
C GLU A 26 5.90 17.17 -6.04
N ALA A 27 4.94 17.99 -5.64
CA ALA A 27 4.88 19.39 -6.05
C ALA A 27 6.15 20.16 -5.66
N LYS A 28 6.74 19.89 -4.50
CA LYS A 28 8.04 20.48 -4.09
C LYS A 28 9.19 19.99 -4.96
N ILE A 29 9.22 18.72 -5.33
CA ILE A 29 10.25 18.16 -6.22
C ILE A 29 10.15 18.80 -7.60
N LEU A 30 8.93 18.91 -8.14
CA LEU A 30 8.65 19.56 -9.42
C LEU A 30 9.01 21.05 -9.39
N ASP A 31 8.65 21.78 -8.35
CA ASP A 31 9.01 23.19 -8.18
C ASP A 31 10.53 23.37 -8.05
N LYS A 32 11.23 22.43 -7.41
CA LYS A 32 12.71 22.45 -7.35
C LYS A 32 13.35 22.17 -8.72
N LYS A 33 12.88 21.15 -9.45
CA LYS A 33 13.41 20.78 -10.78
C LYS A 33 13.02 21.81 -11.85
N GLY A 34 11.78 22.29 -11.82
CA GLY A 34 11.21 23.24 -12.76
C GLY A 34 11.81 24.64 -12.64
N ARG A 35 12.16 25.09 -11.43
CA ARG A 35 12.90 26.36 -11.25
C ARG A 35 14.22 26.41 -11.99
N HIS A 36 14.91 25.28 -12.14
CA HIS A 36 16.15 25.21 -12.92
C HIS A 36 15.92 25.28 -14.43
N LEU A 37 14.72 24.93 -14.91
CA LEU A 37 14.41 24.85 -16.35
C LEU A 37 13.62 26.06 -16.87
N LEU A 38 12.81 26.70 -16.02
CA LEU A 38 11.81 27.67 -16.46
C LEU A 38 11.91 29.05 -15.80
N GLN A 39 12.94 29.29 -14.97
CA GLN A 39 13.37 30.52 -14.23
C GLN A 39 12.29 31.48 -13.67
N ASP A 40 11.22 31.78 -14.40
CA ASP A 40 10.10 32.66 -14.05
C ASP A 40 8.78 31.92 -13.72
N PHE A 41 8.64 30.63 -14.06
CA PHE A 41 7.41 29.88 -13.78
C PHE A 41 7.40 29.31 -12.35
N GLN A 42 6.63 29.94 -11.47
CA GLN A 42 6.34 29.40 -10.13
C GLN A 42 5.12 28.49 -10.19
N PHE A 43 5.34 27.19 -9.99
CA PHE A 43 4.25 26.24 -9.82
C PHE A 43 3.74 26.33 -8.38
N LYS A 44 2.62 27.02 -8.17
CA LYS A 44 1.88 27.00 -6.90
C LYS A 44 0.57 26.26 -7.10
N PHE A 45 0.43 25.14 -6.40
CA PHE A 45 -0.81 24.37 -6.34
C PHE A 45 -1.45 24.58 -4.97
N SER A 46 -2.74 24.90 -4.93
CA SER A 46 -3.50 24.85 -3.68
C SER A 46 -3.76 23.39 -3.27
N ASP A 47 -4.07 23.15 -1.99
CA ASP A 47 -4.47 21.82 -1.54
C ASP A 47 -5.69 21.29 -2.29
N GLU A 48 -6.61 22.19 -2.65
CA GLU A 48 -7.82 21.84 -3.39
C GLU A 48 -7.49 21.44 -4.83
N ASP A 49 -6.52 22.11 -5.47
CA ASP A 49 -6.02 21.73 -6.80
C ASP A 49 -5.34 20.36 -6.78
N LEU A 50 -4.54 20.08 -5.74
CA LEU A 50 -3.88 18.80 -5.57
C LEU A 50 -4.90 17.67 -5.40
N ILE A 51 -5.89 17.85 -4.52
CA ILE A 51 -6.95 16.85 -4.28
C ILE A 51 -7.81 16.63 -5.53
N ARG A 52 -8.19 17.70 -6.22
CA ARG A 52 -9.00 17.63 -7.44
C ARG A 52 -8.20 17.19 -8.67
N GLY A 53 -6.88 17.21 -8.59
CA GLY A 53 -6.01 16.76 -9.66
C GLY A 53 -6.15 15.27 -9.97
N PRO A 54 -5.69 14.81 -11.15
CA PRO A 54 -5.91 13.43 -11.61
C PRO A 54 -5.42 12.36 -10.63
N ILE A 55 -4.23 12.54 -10.05
CA ILE A 55 -3.67 11.60 -9.07
C ILE A 55 -4.40 11.68 -7.73
N GLY A 56 -4.75 12.87 -7.25
CA GLY A 56 -5.53 13.04 -6.02
C GLY A 56 -6.88 12.32 -6.09
N GLN A 57 -7.57 12.38 -7.23
CA GLN A 57 -8.82 11.65 -7.45
C GLN A 57 -8.60 10.13 -7.50
N LYS A 58 -7.55 9.64 -8.16
CA LYS A 58 -7.21 8.20 -8.17
C LYS A 58 -6.95 7.67 -6.76
N MET A 59 -6.16 8.40 -5.96
CA MET A 59 -5.91 8.05 -4.55
C MET A 59 -7.21 8.01 -3.75
N ALA A 60 -8.08 9.01 -3.89
CA ALA A 60 -9.37 9.05 -3.20
C ALA A 60 -10.25 7.84 -3.57
N LYS A 61 -10.34 7.48 -4.86
CA LYS A 61 -11.10 6.32 -5.33
C LYS A 61 -10.57 4.99 -4.79
N VAL A 62 -9.25 4.84 -4.68
CA VAL A 62 -8.61 3.66 -4.04
C VAL A 62 -9.06 3.54 -2.58
N PHE A 63 -9.02 4.64 -1.82
CA PHE A 63 -9.49 4.63 -0.43
C PHE A 63 -10.99 4.34 -0.32
N ASP A 64 -11.82 4.94 -1.16
CA ASP A 64 -13.27 4.72 -1.15
C ASP A 64 -13.64 3.28 -1.50
N PHE A 65 -12.91 2.66 -2.43
CA PHE A 65 -13.05 1.26 -2.78
C PHE A 65 -12.74 0.35 -1.58
N VAL A 66 -11.57 0.52 -0.95
CA VAL A 66 -11.13 -0.29 0.19
C VAL A 66 -12.10 -0.15 1.36
N ARG A 67 -12.62 1.06 1.60
CA ARG A 67 -13.60 1.36 2.64
C ARG A 67 -15.04 0.93 2.30
N LYS A 68 -15.27 0.38 1.11
CA LYS A 68 -16.59 -0.01 0.59
C LYS A 68 -17.60 1.15 0.60
N LYS A 69 -17.12 2.39 0.45
CA LYS A 69 -17.96 3.60 0.38
C LYS A 69 -18.64 3.75 -0.98
N ALA A 70 -18.06 3.14 -2.02
CA ALA A 70 -18.58 3.16 -3.38
C ALA A 70 -18.27 1.86 -4.10
N SER A 71 -19.12 1.52 -5.07
CA SER A 71 -18.90 0.37 -5.96
C SER A 71 -18.17 0.87 -7.20
N PHE A 72 -16.91 0.46 -7.36
CA PHE A 72 -16.10 0.71 -8.55
C PHE A 72 -15.74 -0.61 -9.24
N ASP A 73 -15.36 -0.55 -10.52
CA ASP A 73 -14.78 -1.70 -11.20
C ASP A 73 -13.42 -2.04 -10.57
N PRO A 74 -13.23 -3.25 -10.02
CA PRO A 74 -11.95 -3.67 -9.43
C PRO A 74 -10.77 -3.56 -10.39
N THR A 75 -10.99 -3.76 -11.69
CA THR A 75 -9.94 -3.67 -12.72
C THR A 75 -9.44 -2.23 -12.86
N GLU A 76 -10.36 -1.28 -12.82
CA GLU A 76 -10.06 0.16 -12.87
C GLU A 76 -9.29 0.61 -11.62
N ILE A 77 -9.73 0.18 -10.44
CA ILE A 77 -9.04 0.53 -9.17
C ILE A 77 -7.64 -0.10 -9.10
N HIS A 78 -7.46 -1.30 -9.64
CA HIS A 78 -6.14 -1.91 -9.78
C HIS A 78 -5.21 -1.05 -10.66
N GLN A 79 -5.68 -0.58 -11.82
CA GLN A 79 -4.90 0.30 -12.68
C GLN A 79 -4.55 1.63 -11.98
N TYR A 80 -5.48 2.20 -11.23
CA TYR A 80 -5.20 3.41 -10.44
C TYR A 80 -4.07 3.19 -9.41
N CYS A 81 -3.98 2.02 -8.79
CA CYS A 81 -2.88 1.69 -7.88
C CYS A 81 -1.53 1.71 -8.60
N ILE A 82 -1.44 1.16 -9.82
CA ILE A 82 -0.23 1.19 -10.64
C ILE A 82 0.14 2.62 -11.01
N ASP A 83 -0.82 3.40 -11.51
CA ASP A 83 -0.59 4.80 -11.89
C ASP A 83 -0.10 5.66 -10.72
N ILE A 84 -0.61 5.39 -9.51
CA ILE A 84 -0.19 6.09 -8.28
C ILE A 84 1.26 5.72 -7.92
N ILE A 85 1.63 4.45 -7.98
CA ILE A 85 3.01 4.00 -7.72
C ILE A 85 3.96 4.61 -8.77
N GLU A 86 3.58 4.59 -10.05
CA GLU A 86 4.31 5.22 -11.15
C GLU A 86 4.52 6.71 -10.92
N PHE A 87 3.50 7.40 -10.43
CA PHE A 87 3.58 8.83 -10.15
C PHE A 87 4.53 9.17 -9.00
N ILE A 88 4.55 8.35 -7.94
CA ILE A 88 5.41 8.58 -6.77
C ILE A 88 6.87 8.22 -7.10
N TRP A 89 7.11 7.22 -7.95
CA TRP A 89 8.47 6.79 -8.33
C TRP A 89 8.68 6.70 -9.85
N PRO A 90 8.59 7.83 -10.58
CA PRO A 90 8.60 7.84 -12.04
C PRO A 90 9.97 7.49 -12.66
N SER A 91 11.06 7.64 -11.92
CA SER A 91 12.43 7.37 -12.39
C SER A 91 12.93 5.95 -12.11
N GLU A 92 12.14 5.11 -11.44
CA GLU A 92 12.64 3.87 -10.83
C GLU A 92 12.06 2.59 -11.45
N PHE A 93 11.38 2.65 -12.61
CA PHE A 93 10.87 1.49 -13.37
C PHE A 93 11.97 0.69 -14.10
N SER A 94 13.02 0.32 -13.37
CA SER A 94 13.99 -0.71 -13.76
C SER A 94 13.45 -2.09 -13.35
N PRO A 95 13.76 -3.18 -14.07
CA PRO A 95 13.29 -4.55 -13.76
C PRO A 95 13.73 -5.11 -12.39
N HIS A 96 14.48 -4.35 -11.58
CA HIS A 96 14.96 -4.73 -10.25
C HIS A 96 14.46 -3.81 -9.13
N TYR A 97 13.37 -3.08 -9.36
CA TYR A 97 12.88 -2.10 -8.40
C TYR A 97 12.17 -2.70 -7.19
N SER A 98 12.45 -2.13 -6.01
CA SER A 98 11.77 -2.42 -4.74
C SER A 98 11.18 -1.14 -4.16
N ILE A 99 9.86 -1.07 -4.03
CA ILE A 99 9.18 0.00 -3.29
C ILE A 99 9.64 -0.04 -1.83
N PRO A 100 10.07 1.10 -1.24
CA PRO A 100 10.54 1.16 0.15
C PRO A 100 9.59 0.50 1.15
N ASP A 101 10.12 -0.24 2.12
CA ASP A 101 9.31 -1.02 3.06
C ASP A 101 8.36 -0.14 3.90
N ASP A 102 8.83 1.05 4.27
CA ASP A 102 8.10 2.04 5.07
C ASP A 102 6.86 2.60 4.35
N PHE A 103 6.85 2.62 3.01
CA PHE A 103 5.68 3.02 2.24
C PHE A 103 4.47 2.15 2.53
N TRP A 104 4.66 0.83 2.65
CA TRP A 104 3.56 -0.11 2.86
C TRP A 104 2.91 0.02 4.23
N GLU A 105 3.60 0.66 5.18
CA GLU A 105 3.06 1.00 6.49
C GLU A 105 2.24 2.30 6.49
N THR A 106 2.27 3.06 5.39
CA THR A 106 1.46 4.28 5.24
C THR A 106 0.00 3.95 4.94
N PRO A 107 -0.95 4.87 5.21
CA PRO A 107 -2.35 4.65 4.86
C PRO A 107 -2.56 4.36 3.37
N LEU A 108 -1.84 5.02 2.46
CA LEU A 108 -1.96 4.76 1.02
C LEU A 108 -1.33 3.42 0.64
N GLY A 109 -0.16 3.10 1.18
CA GLY A 109 0.48 1.80 0.96
C GLY A 109 -0.40 0.64 1.42
N PHE A 110 -1.04 0.78 2.59
CA PHE A 110 -2.05 -0.15 3.07
C PHE A 110 -3.25 -0.26 2.11
N ALA A 111 -3.83 0.87 1.68
CA ALA A 111 -4.99 0.85 0.78
C ALA A 111 -4.67 0.22 -0.59
N ILE A 112 -3.52 0.57 -1.17
CA ILE A 112 -3.04 -0.05 -2.41
C ILE A 112 -2.84 -1.56 -2.20
N TYR A 113 -2.20 -1.95 -1.10
CA TYR A 113 -2.01 -3.35 -0.75
C TYR A 113 -3.35 -4.12 -0.68
N GLU A 114 -4.38 -3.51 -0.08
CA GLU A 114 -5.71 -4.11 0.02
C GLU A 114 -6.40 -4.32 -1.34
N VAL A 115 -6.17 -3.42 -2.30
CA VAL A 115 -6.70 -3.53 -3.67
C VAL A 115 -5.94 -4.55 -4.48
N VAL A 116 -4.62 -4.35 -4.60
CA VAL A 116 -3.82 -5.16 -5.50
C VAL A 116 -3.67 -6.55 -4.94
N GLY A 117 -3.74 -6.74 -3.61
CA GLY A 117 -3.83 -8.01 -2.88
C GLY A 117 -2.69 -9.00 -3.15
N LYS A 118 -1.80 -8.67 -4.07
CA LYS A 118 -1.04 -9.62 -4.87
C LYS A 118 0.29 -8.98 -5.16
N ILE A 119 1.27 -9.25 -4.31
CA ILE A 119 2.55 -9.55 -4.91
C ILE A 119 2.46 -11.04 -5.19
N GLU A 120 2.28 -11.44 -6.45
CA GLU A 120 2.45 -12.84 -6.86
C GLU A 120 3.87 -13.33 -6.48
N ASN A 121 4.81 -12.40 -6.30
CA ASN A 121 6.20 -12.63 -5.94
C ASN A 121 6.66 -11.67 -4.81
N ALA A 122 6.05 -11.76 -3.62
CA ALA A 122 6.56 -11.01 -2.48
C ALA A 122 8.02 -11.44 -2.21
N PRO A 123 8.97 -10.51 -1.95
CA PRO A 123 10.34 -10.89 -1.65
C PRO A 123 10.38 -11.83 -0.44
N GLU A 124 11.16 -12.91 -0.52
CA GLU A 124 11.22 -13.94 0.54
C GLU A 124 11.56 -13.40 1.93
N ASN A 125 12.27 -12.28 1.99
CA ASN A 125 12.73 -11.59 3.20
C ASN A 125 11.74 -10.55 3.74
N LYS A 126 10.58 -10.34 3.12
CA LYS A 126 9.55 -9.39 3.56
C LYS A 126 8.76 -9.97 4.74
N ASP A 127 8.51 -9.13 5.74
CA ASP A 127 7.56 -9.42 6.82
C ASP A 127 6.15 -8.95 6.43
N LEU A 128 5.17 -9.85 6.51
CA LEU A 128 3.75 -9.59 6.28
C LEU A 128 3.01 -9.59 7.61
N SER A 129 2.13 -8.61 7.85
CA SER A 129 1.21 -8.66 8.98
C SER A 129 0.27 -9.87 8.91
N THR A 130 -0.43 -10.15 10.01
CA THR A 130 -1.36 -11.30 10.08
C THR A 130 -2.43 -11.28 8.98
N VAL A 131 -2.98 -10.11 8.66
CA VAL A 131 -4.00 -9.98 7.60
C VAL A 131 -3.38 -10.22 6.21
N GLN A 132 -2.19 -9.65 6.00
CA GLN A 132 -1.45 -9.77 4.76
C GLN A 132 -1.02 -11.21 4.48
N ALA A 133 -0.58 -11.93 5.52
CA ALA A 133 -0.20 -13.34 5.46
C ALA A 133 -1.37 -14.27 5.11
N ALA A 134 -2.55 -14.06 5.71
CA ALA A 134 -3.74 -14.88 5.39
C ALA A 134 -4.15 -14.72 3.92
N LYS A 135 -4.16 -13.48 3.43
CA LYS A 135 -4.42 -13.17 2.03
C LYS A 135 -3.38 -13.77 1.10
N TYR A 136 -2.10 -13.65 1.43
CA TYR A 136 -0.98 -14.22 0.67
C TYR A 136 -1.09 -15.74 0.48
N LEU A 137 -1.61 -16.42 1.50
CA LEU A 137 -1.85 -17.86 1.51
C LEU A 137 -3.21 -18.26 0.91
N GLY A 138 -4.08 -17.30 0.59
CA GLY A 138 -5.43 -17.59 0.07
C GLY A 138 -6.37 -18.22 1.10
N ILE A 139 -6.16 -17.97 2.39
CA ILE A 139 -6.93 -18.56 3.50
C ILE A 139 -7.57 -17.49 4.40
N THR A 140 -8.50 -17.90 5.25
CA THR A 140 -9.10 -17.02 6.26
C THR A 140 -8.15 -16.74 7.44
N LEU A 141 -8.42 -15.67 8.20
CA LEU A 141 -7.65 -15.35 9.42
C LEU A 141 -7.71 -16.47 10.47
N SER A 142 -8.86 -17.13 10.60
CA SER A 142 -9.05 -18.26 11.53
C SER A 142 -8.21 -19.46 11.13
N GLU A 143 -8.10 -19.75 9.83
CA GLU A 143 -7.24 -20.82 9.31
C GLU A 143 -5.76 -20.49 9.50
N LEU A 144 -5.36 -19.24 9.28
CA LEU A 144 -3.99 -18.79 9.57
C LEU A 144 -3.66 -18.95 11.06
N GLN A 145 -4.58 -18.57 11.96
CA GLN A 145 -4.41 -18.75 13.41
C GLN A 145 -4.27 -20.23 13.76
N ARG A 146 -5.09 -21.09 13.16
CA ARG A 146 -5.00 -22.55 13.34
C ARG A 146 -3.63 -23.09 12.92
N LEU A 147 -3.08 -22.63 11.80
CA LEU A 147 -1.72 -23.01 11.35
C LEU A 147 -0.64 -22.58 12.35
N VAL A 148 -0.82 -21.42 13.00
CA VAL A 148 0.10 -20.94 14.05
C VAL A 148 -0.01 -21.77 15.32
N GLU A 149 -1.24 -22.06 15.78
CA GLU A 149 -1.50 -22.87 16.97
C GLU A 149 -1.00 -24.31 16.83
N GLN A 150 -1.11 -24.88 15.63
CA GLN A 150 -0.60 -26.20 15.29
C GLN A 150 0.92 -26.23 15.06
N GLY A 151 1.59 -25.07 15.09
CA GLY A 151 3.04 -24.95 14.91
C GLY A 151 3.53 -25.08 13.46
N TYR A 152 2.61 -25.11 12.48
CA TYR A 152 2.95 -25.17 11.05
C TYR A 152 3.47 -23.83 10.51
N LEU A 153 3.11 -22.72 11.17
CA LEU A 153 3.57 -21.38 10.82
C LEU A 153 4.04 -20.65 12.07
N LYS A 154 5.28 -20.14 12.05
CA LYS A 154 5.85 -19.40 13.18
C LYS A 154 5.90 -17.90 12.86
N PRO A 155 5.32 -17.02 13.69
CA PRO A 155 5.46 -15.59 13.50
C PRO A 155 6.91 -15.15 13.67
N ALA A 156 7.38 -14.24 12.83
CA ALA A 156 8.69 -13.60 12.96
C ALA A 156 8.75 -12.72 14.21
N THR A 157 7.65 -11.99 14.49
CA THR A 157 7.43 -11.27 15.74
C THR A 157 6.32 -11.97 16.56
N PRO A 158 6.65 -12.60 17.71
CA PRO A 158 5.73 -13.49 18.40
C PRO A 158 4.61 -12.78 19.20
N GLN A 159 4.75 -11.49 19.52
CA GLN A 159 3.87 -10.80 20.48
C GLN A 159 3.36 -9.43 20.00
N GLY A 160 2.11 -9.13 20.41
CA GLY A 160 1.47 -7.82 20.25
C GLY A 160 0.64 -7.68 18.96
N PRO A 161 0.00 -6.51 18.76
CA PRO A 161 -0.80 -6.20 17.56
C PRO A 161 0.01 -6.15 16.27
N ARG A 162 1.35 -6.24 16.35
CA ARG A 162 2.31 -6.21 15.23
C ARG A 162 2.87 -7.60 14.88
N ARG A 163 2.06 -8.66 15.08
CA ARG A 163 2.45 -10.02 14.67
C ARG A 163 2.66 -10.07 13.16
N SER A 164 3.87 -10.43 12.75
CA SER A 164 4.32 -10.49 11.36
C SER A 164 4.87 -11.88 11.00
N PHE A 165 4.92 -12.16 9.69
CA PHE A 165 5.28 -13.43 9.10
C PHE A 165 6.18 -13.20 7.89
N LEU A 166 7.34 -13.84 7.89
CA LEU A 166 8.24 -13.80 6.74
C LEU A 166 7.62 -14.55 5.55
N VAL A 167 7.69 -13.96 4.37
CA VAL A 167 7.19 -14.56 3.12
C VAL A 167 7.79 -15.95 2.88
N ARG A 168 9.10 -16.14 3.09
CA ARG A 168 9.73 -17.47 2.96
C ARG A 168 9.09 -18.55 3.83
N ASP A 169 8.57 -18.16 5.00
CA ASP A 169 7.97 -19.10 5.95
C ASP A 169 6.48 -19.33 5.61
N LEU A 170 5.82 -18.36 4.99
CA LEU A 170 4.51 -18.52 4.37
C LEU A 170 4.57 -19.47 3.16
N GLU A 171 5.57 -19.32 2.29
CA GLU A 171 5.77 -20.24 1.16
C GLU A 171 5.98 -21.69 1.61
N LYS A 172 6.77 -21.90 2.68
CA LYS A 172 6.88 -23.23 3.31
C LYS A 172 5.56 -23.73 3.87
N ALA A 173 4.69 -22.85 4.35
CA ALA A 173 3.41 -23.22 4.95
C ALA A 173 2.35 -23.61 3.91
N ARG A 174 2.47 -23.17 2.65
CA ARG A 174 1.52 -23.51 1.56
C ARG A 174 1.32 -25.02 1.38
N LYS A 175 2.36 -25.82 1.61
CA LYS A 175 2.28 -27.30 1.52
C LYS A 175 1.31 -27.94 2.51
N TYR A 176 0.89 -27.23 3.56
CA TYR A 176 -0.08 -27.70 4.56
C TYR A 176 -1.51 -27.20 4.29
N ILE A 177 -1.72 -26.41 3.24
CA ILE A 177 -3.02 -25.83 2.86
C ILE A 177 -3.67 -26.63 1.73
N SER A 178 -2.86 -27.23 0.85
CA SER A 178 -3.31 -28.01 -0.31
C SER A 178 -3.40 -29.53 -0.07
N GLY A 179 -3.40 -29.96 1.20
CA GLY A 179 -3.49 -31.37 1.62
C GLY A 179 -4.80 -31.72 2.27
#